data_AF-A0A2H1KHK8-F1
#
_entry.id   AF-A0A2H1KHK8-F1
#
_cell.length_a   1.000
_cell.length_b   1.000
_cell.length_c   1.000
_cell.angle_alpha   90.00
_cell.angle_beta   90.00
_cell.angle_gamma   90.00
#
_symmetry.space_group_name_H-M   'P 1'
#
loop_
_entity.id
_entity.type
_entity.pdbx_description
1 polymer ?
#
loop_
_entity_poly.entity_id
_entity_poly.type
_entity_poly.pdbx_seq_one_letter_code
_entity_poly.pdbx_strand_id
1 'polypeptide(L)' 'MDDETRTGLIPYQPLGRMGTPRDIAGVTAFLLSDEGRWITGQLLSADGGFSARY' A
#
# COMPACT_ATOMS: atom_id res chain seq x y z
N MET A 1 -13.30 7.07 -10.05
CA MET A 1 -13.75 5.82 -9.44
C MET A 1 -14.92 6.16 -8.55
N ASP A 2 -16.09 5.60 -8.85
CA ASP A 2 -17.27 5.70 -7.99
C ASP A 2 -17.14 4.79 -6.75
N ASP A 3 -18.05 4.97 -5.80
CA ASP A 3 -18.04 4.23 -4.53
C ASP A 3 -18.39 2.74 -4.69
N GLU A 4 -19.15 2.40 -5.73
CA GLU A 4 -19.46 1.01 -6.07
C GLU A 4 -18.18 0.28 -6.49
N THR A 5 -17.44 0.85 -7.43
CA THR A 5 -16.13 0.34 -7.86
C THR A 5 -15.16 0.26 -6.69
N ARG A 6 -15.13 1.28 -5.81
CA ARG A 6 -14.28 1.27 -4.61
C ARG A 6 -14.62 0.09 -3.69
N THR A 7 -15.90 -0.13 -3.43
CA THR A 7 -16.37 -1.20 -2.53
C THR A 7 -16.13 -2.57 -3.13
N GLY A 8 -16.32 -2.72 -4.44
CA GLY A 8 -16.07 -3.96 -5.17
C GLY A 8 -14.61 -4.42 -5.13
N LEU A 9 -13.67 -3.51 -4.84
CA LEU A 9 -12.25 -3.86 -4.72
C LEU A 9 -11.89 -4.46 -3.35
N ILE A 10 -12.65 -4.18 -2.28
CA ILE A 10 -12.36 -4.61 -0.90
C ILE A 10 -12.04 -6.12 -0.77
N PRO A 11 -12.79 -7.04 -1.40
CA PRO A 11 -12.51 -8.48 -1.32
C PRO A 11 -11.16 -8.89 -1.92
N TYR A 12 -10.51 -8.00 -2.67
CA TYR A 12 -9.21 -8.19 -3.28
C TYR A 12 -8.04 -7.71 -2.43
N GLN A 13 -8.27 -6.95 -1.36
CA GLN A 13 -7.22 -6.61 -0.39
C GLN A 13 -7.26 -7.59 0.78
N PRO A 14 -6.21 -8.41 1.01
CA PRO A 14 -6.10 -9.26 2.19
C PRO A 14 -6.33 -8.56 3.54
N LEU A 15 -6.03 -7.26 3.64
CA LEU A 15 -6.32 -6.47 4.85
C LEU A 15 -7.80 -6.10 5.04
N GLY A 16 -8.69 -6.50 4.11
CA GLY A 16 -10.15 -6.38 4.26
C GLY A 16 -10.70 -4.97 4.19
N ARG A 17 -9.92 -4.01 3.69
CA ARG A 17 -10.35 -2.61 3.51
C ARG A 17 -9.62 -1.94 2.36
N MET A 18 -10.19 -0.84 1.88
CA MET A 18 -9.47 0.06 0.99
C MET A 18 -8.33 0.76 1.72
N GLY A 19 -7.23 0.93 0.98
CA GLY A 19 -6.12 1.79 1.37
C GLY A 19 -6.55 3.25 1.46
N THR A 20 -5.88 3.99 2.33
CA THR A 20 -6.01 5.42 2.51
C THR A 20 -4.66 6.10 2.25
N PRO A 21 -4.61 7.41 2.01
CA PRO A 21 -3.33 8.13 1.87
C PRO A 21 -2.38 7.92 3.05
N ARG A 22 -2.92 7.70 4.26
CA ARG A 22 -2.13 7.46 5.47
C ARG A 22 -1.34 6.15 5.43
N ASP A 23 -1.85 5.13 4.73
CA ASP A 23 -1.19 3.83 4.61
C ASP A 23 0.11 3.92 3.78
N ILE A 24 0.15 4.84 2.81
CA ILE A 24 1.35 5.11 1.99
C ILE A 24 2.29 6.08 2.71
N ALA A 25 1.75 7.07 3.40
CA ALA A 25 2.56 8.09 4.08
C ALA A 25 3.58 7.48 5.05
N GLY A 26 3.23 6.39 5.75
CA GLY A 26 4.13 5.71 6.68
C GLY A 26 5.37 5.12 5.99
N VAL A 27 5.20 4.37 4.91
CA VAL A 27 6.34 3.78 4.18
C VAL A 27 7.16 4.87 3.49
N THR A 28 6.52 5.91 2.94
CA THR A 28 7.23 7.05 2.35
C THR A 28 8.08 7.77 3.39
N ALA A 29 7.52 8.07 4.57
CA ALA A 29 8.27 8.72 5.64
C ALA A 29 9.46 7.88 6.11
N PHE A 30 9.29 6.56 6.25
CA PHE A 30 10.39 5.65 6.58
C PHE A 30 11.49 5.66 5.50
N LEU A 31 11.14 5.57 4.21
CA LEU A 31 12.12 5.57 3.13
C LEU A 31 12.90 6.88 3.01
N LEU A 32 12.30 8.01 3.41
CA LEU A 32 12.95 9.32 3.43
C LEU A 32 13.72 9.62 4.73
N SER A 33 13.64 8.73 5.72
CA SER A 33 14.32 8.87 7.01
C SER A 33 15.73 8.26 7.01
N ASP A 34 16.51 8.55 8.06
CA ASP A 34 17.84 7.97 8.25
C ASP A 34 17.80 6.45 8.45
N GLU A 35 16.69 5.93 8.95
CA GLU A 35 16.42 4.51 9.12
C GLU A 35 16.25 3.79 7.78
N GLY A 36 15.74 4.49 6.75
CA GLY A 36 15.56 3.97 5.40
C GLY A 36 16.80 4.05 4.51
N ARG A 37 17.88 4.72 4.95
CA ARG A 37 19.00 5.19 4.08
C ARG A 37 19.75 4.11 3.28
N TRP A 38 19.62 2.83 3.64
CA TRP A 38 20.29 1.73 2.95
C TRP A 38 19.40 1.00 1.93
N ILE A 39 18.13 1.40 1.82
CA ILE A 39 17.17 0.80 0.89
C ILE A 39 17.20 1.59 -0.41
N THR A 40 17.68 0.96 -1.48
CA THR A 40 17.71 1.55 -2.82
C THR A 40 17.45 0.49 -3.89
N GLY A 41 16.89 0.91 -5.02
CA GLY A 41 16.58 0.04 -6.16
C GLY A 41 15.50 -1.02 -5.92
N GLN A 42 14.73 -0.90 -4.83
CA GLN A 42 13.69 -1.87 -4.48
C GLN A 42 12.31 -1.42 -4.96
N LEU A 43 11.53 -2.37 -5.46
CA LEU A 43 10.09 -2.21 -5.66
C LEU A 43 9.38 -2.72 -4.41
N LEU A 44 8.74 -1.82 -3.66
CA LEU A 44 8.01 -2.16 -2.43
C LEU A 44 6.50 -2.03 -2.67
N SER A 45 5.76 -3.14 -2.52
CA SER A 45 4.29 -3.13 -2.56
C SER A 45 3.72 -2.70 -1.20
N ALA A 46 3.08 -1.53 -1.17
CA ALA A 46 2.33 -1.01 -0.03
C ALA A 46 0.83 -0.93 -0.36
N ASP A 47 0.22 -2.07 -0.66
CA ASP A 47 -1.12 -2.15 -1.28
C ASP A 47 -2.12 -3.01 -0.50
N GLY A 48 -1.82 -3.28 0.78
CA GLY A 48 -2.64 -4.14 1.63
C GLY A 48 -2.66 -5.60 1.19
N GLY A 49 -1.68 -6.04 0.39
CA GLY A 49 -1.51 -7.40 -0.10
C GLY A 49 -2.23 -7.69 -1.41
N PHE A 50 -2.74 -6.66 -2.09
CA PHE A 50 -3.47 -6.81 -3.35
C PHE A 50 -2.62 -7.52 -4.41
N SER A 51 -1.36 -7.11 -4.59
CA SER A 51 -0.42 -7.70 -5.54
C SER A 51 0.16 -9.05 -5.10
N ALA A 52 -0.09 -9.49 -3.87
CA ALA A 52 0.37 -10.78 -3.36
C ALA A 52 -0.60 -11.92 -3.69
N ARG A 53 -1.76 -11.60 -4.28
CA ARG A 53 -2.61 -12.60 -4.94
C ARG A 53 -1.95 -13.00 -6.27
N TYR A 54 -1.72 -14.30 -6.37
CA TYR A 54 -1.20 -15.10 -7.49
C TYR A 54 -1.40 -14.50 -8.88
#